data_AF-A0AAD4BDC0-F1
#
_entry.id   AF-A0AAD4BDC0-F1
#
_cell.length_a   1.000
_cell.length_b   1.000
_cell.length_c   1.000
_cell.angle_alpha   90.00
_cell.angle_beta   90.00
_cell.angle_gamma   90.00
#
_symmetry.space_group_name_H-M   'P 1'
#
loop_
_entity.id
_entity.type
_entity.pdbx_description
1 polymer ?
#
loop_
_entity_poly.entity_id
_entity_poly.type
_entity_poly.pdbx_seq_one_letter_code
_entity_poly.pdbx_strand_id
1 'polypeptide(L)'
;AVDLTPRGHPDQPGFLNNLGNCFRARFDRLGELRDLEGAISSYGNAIDLTPHGHPDKPSHFINFGDSFLTRFNRLGELRDLEHAISIYSHAASTPISPISVRFRASRKWILCAR
;
A
#
# COMPACT_ATOMS: atom_id res chain seq x y z
N ALA A 1 2.45 -8.66 17.50
CA ALA A 1 3.47 -7.60 17.32
C ALA A 1 2.81 -6.23 17.31
N VAL A 2 1.90 -5.94 16.36
CA VAL A 2 1.17 -4.66 16.31
C VAL A 2 0.42 -4.36 17.61
N ASP A 3 -0.36 -5.31 18.14
CA ASP A 3 -1.14 -5.11 19.38
C ASP A 3 -0.30 -5.02 20.67
N LEU A 4 0.98 -5.41 20.59
CA LEU A 4 1.92 -5.34 21.71
C LEU A 4 2.80 -4.09 21.64
N THR A 5 2.70 -3.31 20.56
CA THR A 5 3.47 -2.09 20.37
C THR A 5 2.70 -0.93 20.99
N PRO A 6 3.29 -0.15 21.92
CA PRO A 6 2.64 1.03 22.47
C PRO A 6 2.17 1.98 21.35
N ARG A 7 0.99 2.56 21.52
CA ARG A 7 0.44 3.50 20.54
C ARG A 7 1.40 4.68 20.38
N GLY A 8 1.81 4.96 19.13
CA GLY A 8 2.76 6.03 18.81
C GLY A 8 4.23 5.60 18.87
N HIS A 9 4.53 4.31 19.02
CA HIS A 9 5.89 3.82 18.89
C HIS A 9 6.42 4.07 17.46
N PRO A 10 7.67 4.55 17.28
CA PRO A 10 8.23 4.87 15.97
C PRO A 10 8.19 3.72 14.95
N ASP A 11 8.33 2.47 15.41
CA ASP A 11 8.31 1.28 14.54
C ASP A 11 6.91 0.76 14.21
N GLN A 12 5.85 1.31 14.83
CA GLN A 12 4.48 0.86 14.63
C GLN A 12 4.06 0.87 13.14
N PRO A 13 4.37 1.91 12.33
CA PRO A 13 4.04 1.89 10.91
C PRO A 13 4.77 0.78 10.13
N GLY A 14 6.02 0.49 10.48
CA GLY A 14 6.79 -0.60 9.89
C GLY A 14 6.15 -1.96 10.15
N PHE A 15 5.69 -2.21 11.38
CA PHE A 15 4.97 -3.43 11.72
C PHE A 15 3.63 -3.56 10.99
N LEU A 16 2.89 -2.47 10.83
CA LEU A 16 1.64 -2.45 10.08
C LEU A 16 1.87 -2.75 8.60
N ASN A 17 2.90 -2.16 7.98
CA ASN A 17 3.27 -2.49 6.60
C ASN A 17 3.66 -3.97 6.45
N ASN A 18 4.40 -4.52 7.41
CA ASN A 18 4.76 -5.94 7.40
C ASN A 18 3.55 -6.85 7.59
N LEU A 19 2.60 -6.48 8.45
CA LEU A 19 1.33 -7.18 8.61
C LEU A 19 0.55 -7.18 7.29
N GLY A 20 0.51 -6.05 6.59
CA GLY A 20 -0.08 -5.97 5.25
C GLY A 20 0.58 -6.92 4.25
N ASN A 21 1.91 -7.05 4.28
CA ASN A 21 2.64 -8.00 3.44
C ASN A 21 2.27 -9.45 3.76
N CYS A 22 2.14 -9.79 5.05
CA CYS A 22 1.72 -11.13 5.48
C CYS A 22 0.30 -11.46 4.99
N PHE A 23 -0.63 -10.52 5.10
CA PHE A 23 -1.98 -10.68 4.59
C PHE A 23 -1.99 -10.87 3.07
N ARG A 24 -1.25 -10.05 2.31
CA ARG A 24 -1.16 -10.22 0.85
C ARG A 24 -0.59 -11.58 0.47
N ALA A 25 0.48 -12.03 1.14
CA ALA A 25 1.05 -13.36 0.88
C ALA A 25 0.06 -14.49 1.22
N ARG A 26 -0.78 -14.32 2.25
CA ARG A 26 -1.84 -15.28 2.59
C ARG A 26 -2.94 -15.28 1.54
N PHE A 27 -3.34 -14.10 1.06
CA PHE A 27 -4.25 -13.95 -0.08
C PHE A 27 -3.71 -14.64 -1.34
N ASP A 28 -2.45 -14.44 -1.70
CA ASP A 28 -1.85 -15.06 -2.90
C ASP A 28 -1.90 -16.59 -2.83
N ARG A 29 -1.87 -17.16 -1.62
CA ARG A 29 -1.93 -18.60 -1.38
C ARG A 29 -3.34 -19.16 -1.29
N LEU A 30 -4.26 -18.45 -0.62
CA LEU A 30 -5.58 -18.97 -0.24
C LEU A 30 -6.73 -18.34 -1.05
N GLY A 31 -6.52 -17.16 -1.63
CA GLY A 31 -7.52 -16.42 -2.39
C GLY A 31 -8.60 -15.74 -1.54
N GLU A 32 -8.43 -15.70 -0.22
CA GLU A 32 -9.43 -15.20 0.73
C GLU A 32 -9.53 -13.67 0.73
N LEU A 33 -10.66 -13.11 0.30
CA LEU A 33 -10.82 -11.66 0.14
C LEU A 33 -10.55 -10.87 1.44
N ARG A 34 -10.89 -11.45 2.59
CA ARG A 34 -10.63 -10.85 3.92
C ARG A 34 -9.15 -10.57 4.16
N ASP A 35 -8.27 -11.37 3.58
CA ASP A 35 -6.83 -11.13 3.67
C ASP A 35 -6.45 -9.88 2.89
N LEU A 36 -7.02 -9.71 1.70
CA LEU A 36 -6.75 -8.52 0.90
C LEU A 36 -7.31 -7.25 1.55
N GLU A 37 -8.48 -7.33 2.18
CA GLU A 37 -9.05 -6.25 3.00
C GLU A 37 -8.15 -5.92 4.21
N GLY A 38 -7.66 -6.94 4.90
CA GLY A 38 -6.70 -6.79 5.99
C GLY A 38 -5.39 -6.15 5.55
N ALA A 39 -4.91 -6.49 4.36
CA ALA A 39 -3.73 -5.87 3.76
C ALA A 39 -3.95 -4.38 3.49
N ILE A 40 -5.05 -4.02 2.80
CA ILE A 40 -5.42 -2.63 2.51
C ILE A 40 -5.52 -1.81 3.80
N SER A 41 -6.22 -2.31 4.82
CA SER A 41 -6.34 -1.62 6.11
C SER A 41 -4.99 -1.42 6.79
N SER A 42 -4.13 -2.45 6.80
CA SER A 42 -2.81 -2.38 7.44
C SER A 42 -1.88 -1.36 6.75
N TYR A 43 -1.86 -1.33 5.42
CA TYR A 43 -1.06 -0.34 4.68
C TYR A 43 -1.60 1.08 4.85
N GLY A 44 -2.92 1.28 4.85
CA GLY A 44 -3.54 2.59 5.12
C GLY A 44 -3.13 3.12 6.49
N ASN A 45 -3.25 2.30 7.54
CA ASN A 45 -2.81 2.67 8.90
C ASN A 45 -1.31 2.97 8.97
N ALA A 46 -0.47 2.23 8.23
CA ALA A 46 0.96 2.53 8.16
C ALA A 46 1.20 3.92 7.55
N ILE A 47 0.52 4.27 6.45
CA ILE A 47 0.65 5.58 5.80
C ILE A 47 0.21 6.72 6.72
N ASP A 48 -0.89 6.53 7.45
CA ASP A 48 -1.45 7.54 8.36
C ASP A 48 -0.53 7.80 9.55
N LEU A 49 0.11 6.75 10.08
CA LEU A 49 1.00 6.86 11.23
C LEU A 49 2.44 7.26 10.85
N THR A 50 2.87 7.04 9.61
CA THR A 50 4.22 7.43 9.17
C THR A 50 4.31 8.95 8.97
N PRO A 51 5.26 9.66 9.62
CA PRO A 51 5.43 11.10 9.43
C PRO A 51 5.70 11.51 7.99
N HIS A 52 5.29 12.74 7.64
CA HIS A 52 5.66 13.33 6.36
C HIS A 52 7.19 13.44 6.24
N GLY A 53 7.75 13.06 5.09
CA GLY A 53 9.22 13.05 4.89
C GLY A 53 9.93 11.77 5.32
N HIS A 54 9.26 10.84 5.99
CA HIS A 54 9.90 9.60 6.42
C HIS A 54 10.33 8.73 5.22
N PRO A 55 11.55 8.17 5.21
CA PRO A 55 12.11 7.45 4.05
C PRO A 55 11.27 6.24 3.61
N ASP A 56 10.58 5.58 4.54
CA ASP A 56 9.79 4.39 4.24
C ASP A 56 8.37 4.69 3.75
N LYS A 57 7.85 5.91 3.96
CA LYS A 57 6.47 6.29 3.60
C LYS A 57 6.16 6.01 2.12
N PRO A 58 7.05 6.35 1.15
CA PRO A 58 6.83 6.07 -0.26
C PRO A 58 6.66 4.57 -0.56
N SER A 59 7.38 3.70 0.14
CA SER A 59 7.27 2.24 -0.04
C SER A 59 5.91 1.70 0.43
N HIS A 60 5.33 2.29 1.49
CA HIS A 60 3.99 1.92 1.96
C HIS A 60 2.92 2.26 0.92
N PHE A 61 3.01 3.43 0.28
CA PHE A 61 2.09 3.81 -0.81
C PHE A 61 2.11 2.81 -1.97
N ILE A 62 3.28 2.31 -2.33
CA ILE A 62 3.39 1.31 -3.41
C ILE A 62 2.66 0.01 -3.04
N ASN A 63 2.85 -0.48 -1.82
CA ASN A 63 2.17 -1.70 -1.36
C ASN A 63 0.66 -1.50 -1.24
N PHE A 64 0.23 -0.30 -0.83
CA PHE A 64 -1.16 0.08 -0.74
C PHE A 64 -1.84 0.09 -2.12
N GLY A 65 -1.22 0.75 -3.12
CA GLY A 65 -1.72 0.77 -4.50
C GLY A 65 -1.74 -0.63 -5.13
N ASP A 66 -0.69 -1.43 -4.91
CA ASP A 66 -0.64 -2.82 -5.40
C ASP A 66 -1.79 -3.67 -4.82
N SER A 67 -2.23 -3.41 -3.58
CA SER A 67 -3.32 -4.17 -2.96
C SER A 67 -4.69 -3.82 -3.55
N PHE A 68 -4.95 -2.55 -3.84
CA PHE A 68 -6.15 -2.14 -4.56
C PHE A 68 -6.17 -2.70 -5.99
N LEU A 69 -5.05 -2.65 -6.71
CA LEU A 69 -4.96 -3.23 -8.04
C LEU A 69 -5.22 -4.74 -8.04
N THR A 70 -4.67 -5.46 -7.05
CA THR A 70 -4.98 -6.88 -6.85
C THR A 70 -6.47 -7.10 -6.61
N ARG A 71 -7.14 -6.26 -5.80
CA ARG A 71 -8.57 -6.41 -5.52
C ARG A 71 -9.43 -6.13 -6.75
N PHE A 72 -9.09 -5.09 -7.52
CA PHE A 72 -9.69 -4.82 -8.82
C PHE A 72 -9.58 -6.02 -9.75
N ASN A 73 -8.40 -6.63 -9.89
CA ASN A 73 -8.22 -7.80 -10.76
C ASN A 73 -9.05 -9.02 -10.35
N ARG A 74 -9.56 -9.06 -9.11
CA ARG A 74 -10.35 -10.18 -8.58
C ARG A 74 -11.84 -9.91 -8.61
N LEU A 75 -12.26 -8.67 -8.33
CA LEU A 75 -13.66 -8.30 -8.20
C LEU A 75 -14.19 -7.47 -9.38
N GLY A 76 -13.32 -6.83 -10.14
CA GLY A 76 -13.69 -5.91 -11.23
C GLY A 76 -14.22 -4.55 -10.75
N GLU A 77 -14.06 -4.21 -9.48
CA GLU A 77 -14.60 -2.97 -8.90
C GLU A 77 -13.80 -1.75 -9.35
N LEU A 78 -14.38 -0.91 -10.20
CA LEU A 78 -13.70 0.29 -10.74
C LEU A 78 -13.17 1.23 -9.66
N ARG A 79 -13.84 1.32 -8.51
CA ARG A 79 -13.40 2.14 -7.37
C ARG A 79 -11.99 1.74 -6.90
N ASP A 80 -11.68 0.44 -6.91
CA ASP A 80 -10.35 -0.04 -6.54
C ASP A 80 -9.29 0.39 -7.55
N LEU A 81 -9.62 0.36 -8.83
CA LEU A 81 -8.72 0.84 -9.88
C LEU A 81 -8.47 2.35 -9.74
N GLU A 82 -9.53 3.13 -9.50
CA GLU A 82 -9.43 4.57 -9.25
C GLU A 82 -8.55 4.88 -8.04
N HIS A 83 -8.71 4.13 -6.94
CA HIS A 83 -7.85 4.25 -5.76
C HIS A 83 -6.39 3.92 -6.09
N ALA A 84 -6.12 2.83 -6.81
CA ALA A 84 -4.77 2.46 -7.22
C ALA A 84 -4.11 3.55 -8.08
N ILE A 85 -4.84 4.09 -9.07
CA ILE A 85 -4.37 5.20 -9.93
C ILE A 85 -4.06 6.45 -9.09
N SER A 86 -4.95 6.82 -8.18
CA SER A 86 -4.75 7.97 -7.29
C SER A 86 -3.47 7.81 -6.45
N ILE A 87 -3.27 6.63 -5.87
CA ILE A 87 -2.08 6.32 -5.07
C ILE A 87 -0.79 6.37 -5.92
N TYR A 88 -0.79 5.74 -7.10
CA TYR A 88 0.40 5.71 -7.96
C TYR A 88 0.74 7.09 -8.53
N SER A 89 -0.26 7.89 -8.92
CA SER A 89 -0.01 9.26 -9.39
C SER A 89 0.57 10.13 -8.27
N HIS A 90 0.03 10.05 -7.06
CA HIS A 90 0.57 10.74 -5.90
C HIS A 90 2.03 10.34 -5.61
N ALA A 91 2.32 9.04 -5.58
CA ALA A 91 3.68 8.53 -5.33
C ALA A 91 4.68 8.91 -6.43
N ALA A 92 4.23 8.98 -7.69
CA ALA A 92 5.05 9.40 -8.82
C ALA A 92 5.41 10.88 -8.80
N SER A 93 4.47 11.73 -8.36
CA SER A 93 4.61 13.19 -8.38
C SER A 93 5.25 13.78 -7.13
N THR A 94 5.39 13.00 -6.05
CA THR A 94 5.94 13.51 -4.78
C THR A 94 7.47 13.67 -4.85
N PRO A 95 8.03 14.89 -4.68
CA PRO A 95 9.48 15.13 -4.81
C PRO A 95 10.33 14.41 -3.76
N ILE A 96 9.75 14.16 -2.59
CA ILE A 96 10.37 13.51 -1.43
C ILE A 96 10.57 12.00 -1.66
N SER A 97 9.78 11.40 -2.56
CA SER A 97 9.90 9.97 -2.86
C SER A 97 11.23 9.66 -3.55
N PRO A 98 11.93 8.58 -3.16
CA PRO A 98 13.09 8.10 -3.88
C PRO A 98 12.79 7.91 -5.36
N ILE A 99 13.78 8.19 -6.22
CA ILE A 99 13.64 8.07 -7.69
C ILE A 99 13.15 6.68 -8.10
N SER A 100 13.64 5.63 -7.45
CA SER A 100 13.22 4.24 -7.68
C SER A 100 11.72 4.03 -7.44
N VAL A 101 11.17 4.64 -6.37
CA VAL A 101 9.75 4.58 -6.04
C VAL A 101 8.94 5.37 -7.05
N ARG A 102 9.37 6.59 -7.41
CA ARG A 102 8.69 7.40 -8.43
C ARG A 102 8.61 6.67 -9.76
N PHE A 103 9.72 6.09 -10.22
CA PHE A 103 9.77 5.33 -11.46
C PHE A 103 8.82 4.12 -11.44
N ARG A 104 8.83 3.34 -10.34
CA ARG A 104 7.90 2.21 -10.18
C ARG A 104 6.44 2.67 -10.17
N ALA A 105 6.14 3.75 -9.44
CA ALA A 105 4.81 4.36 -9.38
C ALA A 105 4.33 4.84 -10.75
N SER A 106 5.17 5.57 -11.50
CA SER A 106 4.86 6.05 -12.85
C SER A 106 4.54 4.89 -13.80
N ARG A 107 5.32 3.82 -13.77
CA ARG A 107 5.05 2.62 -14.58
C ARG A 107 3.69 2.00 -14.25
N LYS A 108 3.38 1.86 -12.96
CA LYS A 108 2.11 1.31 -12.49
C LYS A 108 0.92 2.21 -12.84
N TRP A 109 1.07 3.52 -12.65
CA TRP A 109 0.07 4.51 -13.02
C TRP A 109 -0.27 4.43 -14.52
N ILE A 110 0.74 4.45 -15.40
CA ILE A 110 0.54 4.36 -16.84
C ILE A 110 -0.15 3.05 -17.23
N LEU A 111 0.19 1.93 -16.58
CA LEU A 111 -0.45 0.65 -16.87
C LEU A 111 -1.93 0.61 -16.44
N CYS A 112 -2.29 1.28 -15.35
CA CYS A 112 -3.66 1.28 -14.83
C CYS A 112 -4.57 2.31 -15.52
N ALA A 113 -3.99 3.38 -16.09
CA ALA A 113 -4.72 4.47 -16.73
C ALA A 113 -4.98 4.26 -18.24
N ARG A 114 -4.67 3.08 -18.78
CA ARG A 114 -4.94 2.69 -20.18
C ARG A 114 -6.22 1.89 -20.27
#